data_AF-A0A520YEG2-F1
#
_entry.id   AF-A0A520YEG2-F1
#
_cell.length_a   1.000
_cell.length_b   1.000
_cell.length_c   1.000
_cell.angle_alpha   90.00
_cell.angle_beta   90.00
_cell.angle_gamma   90.00
#
_symmetry.space_group_name_H-M   'P 1'
#
loop_
_entity.id
_entity.type
_entity.pdbx_description
1 polymer ?
#
loop_
_entity_poly.entity_id
_entity_poly.type
_entity_poly.pdbx_seq_one_letter_code
_entity_poly.pdbx_strand_id
1 'polypeptide(L)'
;MANAKKQITAAPKDASEALEQIEQPKMNWKVLGLIGVALAVVWVIAGILQPSIGYVGLIVAAVLSVIALGFLIWIWRLTRKSADIAAILKGATDKEGRLAALEQLRARQSPGGKDALNAIAQAQLVAQEEPAEAIRILEGIEINKAPAMVQDDVRANLAMFYLMTGRARDARELANEIRLDRQPQAKAKAMYAAVVAESLARTGDAEEARKLLETYDPKDKEFGQVSGMLLRAQVYTYTATKKRGRAREAMDQLLEVDPNMVAAFMQKGTRPELSRLAKQVLASGGALPKQKMRVRTR
;
A
#
# COMPACT_ATOMS: atom_id res chain seq x y z
N MET A 1 23.61 16.74 -29.48
CA MET A 1 23.92 15.80 -28.38
C MET A 1 22.97 14.63 -28.49
N ALA A 2 23.48 13.40 -28.63
CA ALA A 2 22.67 12.22 -28.88
C ALA A 2 22.02 11.74 -27.58
N ASN A 3 20.67 11.73 -27.53
CA ASN A 3 19.93 11.24 -26.37
C ASN A 3 20.19 9.73 -26.18
N ALA A 4 20.68 9.36 -25.00
CA ALA A 4 20.88 7.98 -24.60
C ALA A 4 19.53 7.23 -24.64
N LYS A 5 19.49 6.10 -25.35
CA LYS A 5 18.31 5.22 -25.41
C LYS A 5 18.03 4.67 -24.01
N LYS A 6 16.93 5.08 -23.37
CA LYS A 6 16.47 4.52 -22.10
C LYS A 6 16.10 3.04 -22.33
N GLN A 7 16.93 2.13 -21.87
CA GLN A 7 16.68 0.69 -22.00
C GLN A 7 15.58 0.26 -21.03
N ILE A 8 14.64 -0.53 -21.55
CA ILE A 8 13.62 -1.24 -20.76
C ILE A 8 14.35 -2.37 -20.03
N THR A 9 14.89 -2.10 -18.86
CA THR A 9 15.52 -3.11 -18.01
C THR A 9 14.43 -3.92 -17.30
N ALA A 10 14.61 -5.24 -17.27
CA ALA A 10 13.84 -6.12 -16.42
C ALA A 10 14.29 -5.95 -14.95
N ALA A 11 13.31 -6.09 -14.05
CA ALA A 11 13.36 -6.02 -12.59
C ALA A 11 13.09 -4.63 -11.99
N PRO A 12 11.99 -4.46 -11.23
CA PRO A 12 11.98 -3.46 -10.18
C PRO A 12 13.04 -3.88 -9.15
N LYS A 13 14.08 -3.06 -8.98
CA LYS A 13 14.73 -2.95 -7.66
C LYS A 13 13.66 -2.45 -6.68
N ASP A 14 13.85 -2.70 -5.38
CA ASP A 14 13.08 -2.10 -4.27
C ASP A 14 12.01 -2.96 -3.58
N ALA A 15 12.16 -4.29 -3.56
CA ALA A 15 11.52 -5.05 -2.48
C ALA A 15 12.15 -4.69 -1.12
N SER A 16 13.48 -4.60 -1.05
CA SER A 16 14.22 -4.27 0.17
C SER A 16 14.10 -2.81 0.59
N GLU A 17 14.07 -1.83 -0.33
CA GLU A 17 13.88 -0.41 0.01
C GLU A 17 12.45 -0.07 0.42
N ALA A 18 11.44 -0.77 -0.13
CA ALA A 18 10.06 -0.67 0.34
C ALA A 18 9.91 -1.17 1.79
N LEU A 19 10.76 -2.12 2.20
CA LEU A 19 10.81 -2.69 3.55
C LEU A 19 11.64 -1.84 4.51
N GLU A 20 12.72 -1.19 4.05
CA GLU A 20 13.49 -0.23 4.86
C GLU A 20 12.66 0.99 5.27
N GLN A 21 11.61 1.30 4.52
CA GLN A 21 10.64 2.37 4.82
C GLN A 21 9.29 1.87 5.31
N ILE A 22 9.15 0.59 5.68
CA ILE A 22 8.30 0.23 6.84
C ILE A 22 9.04 0.79 8.06
N GLU A 23 9.12 2.11 8.11
CA GLU A 23 9.66 2.85 9.22
C GLU A 23 8.80 2.42 10.39
N GLN A 24 9.38 1.59 11.27
CA GLN A 24 8.73 1.09 12.47
C GLN A 24 7.89 2.22 13.04
N PRO A 25 6.59 2.01 13.36
CA PRO A 25 5.76 3.08 13.89
C PRO A 25 6.54 3.73 15.04
N LYS A 26 7.11 4.91 14.78
CA LYS A 26 8.00 5.58 15.73
C LYS A 26 7.09 5.93 16.88
N MET A 27 7.15 5.10 17.92
CA MET A 27 6.33 5.22 19.10
C MET A 27 6.48 6.66 19.58
N ASN A 28 5.44 7.46 19.37
CA ASN A 28 5.51 8.88 19.66
C ASN A 28 5.53 9.02 21.18
N TRP A 29 6.72 9.09 21.76
CA TRP A 29 6.93 9.18 23.21
C TRP A 29 6.14 10.32 23.84
N LYS A 30 5.80 11.35 23.06
CA LYS A 30 4.89 12.42 23.49
C LYS A 30 3.47 11.90 23.75
N VAL A 31 2.94 11.02 22.89
CA VAL A 31 1.61 10.39 23.07
C VAL A 31 1.62 9.45 24.26
N LEU A 32 2.67 8.63 24.43
CA LEU A 32 2.80 7.75 25.60
C LEU A 32 2.91 8.55 26.90
N GLY A 33 3.68 9.64 26.89
CA GLY A 33 3.78 10.58 27.99
C GLY A 33 2.43 11.24 28.31
N LEU A 34 1.66 11.62 27.30
CA LEU A 34 0.34 12.23 27.46
C LEU A 34 -0.68 11.25 28.05
N ILE A 35 -0.63 9.97 27.65
CA ILE A 35 -1.43 8.89 28.24
C ILE A 35 -1.06 8.69 29.72
N GLY A 36 0.24 8.68 30.04
CA GLY A 36 0.73 8.57 31.43
C GLY A 36 0.27 9.74 32.30
N VAL A 37 0.35 10.97 31.79
CA VAL A 37 -0.14 12.18 32.49
C VAL A 37 -1.64 12.14 32.67
N ALA A 38 -2.41 11.74 31.65
CA ALA A 38 -3.87 11.62 31.75
C ALA A 38 -4.28 10.58 32.81
N LEU A 39 -3.61 9.43 32.86
CA LEU A 39 -3.83 8.42 33.90
C LEU A 39 -3.48 8.95 35.30
N ALA A 40 -2.36 9.67 35.44
CA ALA A 40 -1.99 10.29 36.71
C ALA A 40 -3.05 11.30 37.19
N VAL A 41 -3.59 12.13 36.29
CA VAL A 41 -4.69 13.06 36.60
C VAL A 41 -5.95 12.32 37.04
N VAL A 42 -6.32 11.21 36.36
CA VAL A 42 -7.46 10.37 36.76
C VAL A 42 -7.28 9.80 38.18
N TRP A 43 -6.08 9.33 38.51
CA TRP A 43 -5.76 8.84 39.87
C TRP A 43 -5.79 9.96 40.92
N VAL A 44 -5.30 11.16 40.59
CA VAL A 44 -5.34 12.33 41.48
C VAL A 44 -6.79 12.76 41.74
N ILE A 45 -7.62 12.85 40.70
CA ILE A 45 -9.05 13.19 40.83
C ILE A 45 -9.79 12.11 41.64
N ALA A 46 -9.51 10.84 41.39
CA ALA A 46 -10.09 9.73 42.15
C ALA A 46 -9.70 9.78 43.64
N GLY A 47 -8.47 10.17 43.97
CA GLY A 47 -8.02 10.38 45.35
C GLY A 47 -8.68 11.59 46.03
N ILE A 48 -8.81 12.71 45.33
CA ILE A 48 -9.46 13.93 45.85
C ILE A 48 -10.96 13.69 46.11
N LEU A 49 -11.63 12.93 45.25
CA LEU A 49 -13.06 12.63 45.36
C LEU A 49 -13.37 11.43 46.27
N GLN A 50 -12.34 10.76 46.81
CA GLN A 50 -12.50 9.61 47.71
C GLN A 50 -13.38 9.90 48.94
N PRO A 51 -13.35 11.09 49.58
CA PRO A 51 -14.24 11.41 50.69
C PRO A 51 -15.71 11.54 50.28
N SER A 52 -15.98 11.96 49.04
CA SER A 52 -17.33 12.31 48.57
C SER A 52 -18.04 11.14 47.88
N ILE A 53 -17.29 10.28 47.17
CA ILE A 53 -17.83 9.20 46.32
C ILE A 53 -17.34 7.81 46.80
N GLY A 54 -16.61 7.76 47.91
CA GLY A 54 -16.05 6.53 48.46
C GLY A 54 -15.05 5.85 47.51
N TYR A 55 -14.94 4.52 47.61
CA TYR A 55 -13.98 3.72 46.82
C TYR A 55 -14.33 3.60 45.33
N VAL A 56 -15.51 4.06 44.89
CA VAL A 56 -15.96 3.93 43.50
C VAL A 56 -15.00 4.62 42.53
N GLY A 57 -14.49 5.81 42.89
CA GLY A 57 -13.51 6.53 42.05
C GLY A 57 -12.21 5.75 41.87
N LEU A 58 -11.73 5.06 42.91
CA LEU A 58 -10.52 4.25 42.86
C LEU A 58 -10.73 2.98 42.02
N ILE A 59 -11.91 2.36 42.08
CA ILE A 59 -12.26 1.20 41.23
C ILE A 59 -12.24 1.60 39.75
N VAL A 60 -12.84 2.74 39.40
CA VAL A 60 -12.85 3.24 38.02
C VAL A 60 -11.43 3.53 37.52
N ALA A 61 -10.60 4.20 38.34
CA ALA A 61 -9.21 4.47 37.99
C ALA A 61 -8.39 3.18 37.80
N ALA A 62 -8.60 2.17 38.64
CA ALA A 62 -7.96 0.87 38.52
C ALA A 62 -8.37 0.13 37.24
N VAL A 63 -9.67 0.11 36.90
CA VAL A 63 -10.18 -0.51 35.66
C VAL A 63 -9.59 0.17 34.42
N LEU A 64 -9.57 1.51 34.38
CA LEU A 64 -8.98 2.26 33.27
C LEU A 64 -7.48 1.98 33.12
N SER A 65 -6.77 1.82 34.24
CA SER A 65 -5.35 1.49 34.25
C SER A 65 -5.09 0.08 33.71
N VAL A 66 -5.92 -0.91 34.06
CA VAL A 66 -5.85 -2.27 33.51
C VAL A 66 -6.12 -2.28 32.01
N ILE A 67 -7.11 -1.53 31.53
CA ILE A 67 -7.40 -1.39 30.10
C ILE A 67 -6.20 -0.78 29.37
N ALA A 68 -5.62 0.29 29.90
CA ALA A 68 -4.45 0.94 29.31
C ALA A 68 -3.22 0.00 29.26
N LEU A 69 -2.98 -0.76 30.33
CA LEU A 69 -1.94 -1.80 30.38
C LEU A 69 -2.17 -2.89 29.33
N GLY A 70 -3.40 -3.38 29.20
CA GLY A 70 -3.78 -4.36 28.18
C GLY A 70 -3.51 -3.83 26.77
N PHE A 71 -3.83 -2.56 26.51
CA PHE A 71 -3.57 -1.90 25.23
C PHE A 71 -2.06 -1.74 24.95
N LEU A 72 -1.25 -1.37 25.95
CA LEU A 72 0.20 -1.27 25.82
C LEU A 72 0.85 -2.63 25.52
N ILE A 73 0.45 -3.68 26.24
CA ILE A 73 0.91 -5.06 26.00
C ILE A 73 0.55 -5.51 24.59
N TRP A 74 -0.67 -5.17 24.14
CA TRP A 74 -1.14 -5.49 22.80
C TRP A 74 -0.31 -4.79 21.71
N ILE A 75 -0.06 -3.47 21.84
CA ILE A 75 0.82 -2.72 20.91
C ILE A 75 2.21 -3.34 20.88
N TRP A 76 2.80 -3.63 22.04
CA TRP A 76 4.14 -4.21 22.14
C TRP A 76 4.24 -5.57 21.43
N ARG A 77 3.21 -6.42 21.59
CA ARG A 77 3.14 -7.70 20.89
C ARG A 77 3.04 -7.52 19.38
N LEU A 78 2.24 -6.55 18.93
CA LEU A 78 2.05 -6.24 17.51
C LEU A 78 3.33 -5.71 16.87
N THR A 79 4.00 -4.74 17.49
CA THR A 79 5.25 -4.17 16.97
C THR A 79 6.37 -5.20 16.90
N ARG A 80 6.49 -6.08 17.91
CA ARG A 80 7.46 -7.18 17.86
C ARG A 80 7.19 -8.14 16.70
N LYS A 81 5.92 -8.50 16.47
CA LYS A 81 5.53 -9.35 15.34
C LYS A 81 5.86 -8.70 14.00
N SER A 82 5.56 -7.42 13.83
CA SER A 82 5.91 -6.68 12.61
C SER A 82 7.42 -6.58 12.40
N ALA A 83 8.20 -6.38 13.47
CA ALA A 83 9.66 -6.33 13.40
C ALA A 83 10.27 -7.69 13.00
N ASP A 84 9.73 -8.79 13.53
CA ASP A 84 10.16 -10.14 13.17
C ASP A 84 9.88 -10.44 11.69
N ILE A 85 8.70 -10.07 11.19
CA ILE A 85 8.36 -10.21 9.76
C ILE A 85 9.28 -9.34 8.90
N ALA A 86 9.51 -8.08 9.29
CA ALA A 86 10.41 -7.19 8.57
C ALA A 86 11.85 -7.74 8.52
N ALA A 87 12.33 -8.36 9.59
CA ALA A 87 13.64 -9.00 9.63
C ALA A 87 13.74 -10.18 8.64
N ILE A 88 12.69 -11.00 8.53
CA ILE A 88 12.60 -12.07 7.52
C ILE A 88 12.66 -11.49 6.11
N LEU A 89 11.85 -10.46 5.85
CA LEU A 89 11.76 -9.85 4.51
C LEU A 89 13.05 -9.11 4.11
N LYS A 90 13.78 -8.52 5.06
CA LYS A 90 15.06 -7.86 4.78
C LYS A 90 16.15 -8.83 4.30
N GLY A 91 16.07 -10.10 4.72
CA GLY A 91 16.96 -11.17 4.24
C GLY A 91 16.60 -11.70 2.84
N ALA A 92 15.44 -11.35 2.29
CA ALA A 92 14.91 -11.88 1.04
C ALA A 92 15.33 -11.05 -0.18
N THR A 93 16.63 -10.84 -0.37
CA THR A 93 17.18 -9.99 -1.46
C THR A 93 17.39 -10.74 -2.77
N ASP A 94 17.45 -12.06 -2.74
CA ASP A 94 17.68 -12.93 -3.89
C ASP A 94 16.61 -14.04 -3.98
N LYS A 95 16.69 -14.90 -5.01
CA LYS A 95 15.68 -15.94 -5.22
C LYS A 95 15.66 -16.98 -4.10
N GLU A 96 16.83 -17.40 -3.63
CA GLU A 96 16.94 -18.38 -2.54
C GLU A 96 16.47 -17.78 -1.21
N GLY A 97 16.85 -16.53 -0.90
CA GLY A 97 16.39 -15.81 0.28
C GLY A 97 14.87 -15.58 0.30
N ARG A 98 14.25 -15.29 -0.86
CA ARG A 98 12.78 -15.20 -0.96
C ARG A 98 12.09 -16.54 -0.67
N LEU A 99 12.60 -17.66 -1.17
CA LEU A 99 12.05 -18.99 -0.89
C LEU A 99 12.20 -19.35 0.60
N ALA A 100 13.38 -19.12 1.18
CA ALA A 100 13.61 -19.35 2.61
C ALA A 100 12.72 -18.47 3.50
N ALA A 101 12.53 -17.20 3.12
CA ALA A 101 11.61 -16.30 3.80
C ALA A 101 10.15 -16.78 3.71
N LEU A 102 9.73 -17.28 2.55
CA LEU A 102 8.39 -17.86 2.37
C LEU A 102 8.18 -19.09 3.24
N GLU A 103 9.16 -19.99 3.33
CA GLU A 103 9.08 -21.14 4.22
C GLU A 103 8.96 -20.73 5.69
N GLN A 104 9.75 -19.75 6.14
CA GLN A 104 9.67 -19.24 7.51
C GLN A 104 8.32 -18.58 7.81
N LEU A 105 7.77 -17.83 6.86
CA LEU A 105 6.46 -17.19 7.00
C LEU A 105 5.33 -18.22 7.05
N ARG A 106 5.37 -19.23 6.18
CA ARG A 106 4.41 -20.35 6.17
C ARG A 106 4.47 -21.18 7.45
N ALA A 107 5.67 -21.47 7.96
CA ALA A 107 5.85 -22.19 9.22
C ALA A 107 5.29 -21.43 10.44
N ARG A 108 5.26 -20.10 10.38
CA ARG A 108 4.71 -19.23 11.44
C ARG A 108 3.24 -18.88 11.26
N GLN A 109 2.58 -19.45 10.25
CA GLN A 109 1.19 -19.10 9.94
C GLN A 109 0.25 -19.55 11.06
N SER A 110 -0.45 -18.60 11.67
CA SER A 110 -1.44 -18.91 12.69
C SER A 110 -2.72 -19.47 12.04
N PRO A 111 -3.34 -20.52 12.62
CA PRO A 111 -4.60 -21.05 12.10
C PRO A 111 -5.73 -20.02 12.08
N GLY A 112 -6.50 -19.98 10.97
CA GLY A 112 -7.76 -19.26 10.88
C GLY A 112 -7.67 -17.76 10.59
N GLY A 113 -6.82 -17.33 9.66
CA GLY A 113 -6.89 -15.97 9.07
C GLY A 113 -6.50 -14.80 9.99
N LYS A 114 -6.16 -15.08 11.26
CA LYS A 114 -5.73 -14.07 12.25
C LYS A 114 -4.38 -13.43 11.96
N ASP A 115 -3.68 -13.89 10.93
CA ASP A 115 -2.33 -13.44 10.60
C ASP A 115 -2.26 -12.67 9.27
N ALA A 116 -3.10 -11.64 9.14
CA ALA A 116 -3.15 -10.78 7.97
C ALA A 116 -1.78 -10.16 7.63
N LEU A 117 -0.96 -9.82 8.63
CA LEU A 117 0.39 -9.28 8.42
C LEU A 117 1.33 -10.30 7.77
N ASN A 118 1.31 -11.55 8.24
CA ASN A 118 2.09 -12.63 7.63
C ASN A 118 1.61 -12.91 6.20
N ALA A 119 0.29 -12.93 5.98
CA ALA A 119 -0.27 -13.14 4.65
C ALA A 119 0.11 -12.00 3.67
N ILE A 120 0.11 -10.73 4.10
CA ILE A 120 0.63 -9.61 3.31
C ILE A 120 2.10 -9.84 2.95
N ALA A 121 2.93 -10.22 3.92
CA ALA A 121 4.35 -10.47 3.71
C ALA A 121 4.59 -11.60 2.68
N GLN A 122 3.86 -12.71 2.79
CA GLN A 122 3.93 -13.80 1.81
C GLN A 122 3.49 -13.31 0.41
N ALA A 123 2.39 -12.55 0.34
CA ALA A 123 1.91 -12.01 -0.93
C ALA A 123 2.94 -11.08 -1.58
N GLN A 124 3.66 -10.26 -0.82
CA GLN A 124 4.72 -9.39 -1.34
C GLN A 124 5.88 -10.17 -1.95
N LEU A 125 6.30 -11.26 -1.31
CA LEU A 125 7.39 -12.11 -1.81
C LEU A 125 6.98 -12.85 -3.09
N VAL A 126 5.76 -13.38 -3.14
CA VAL A 126 5.25 -14.15 -4.28
C VAL A 126 4.83 -13.25 -5.44
N ALA A 127 4.40 -12.02 -5.20
CA ALA A 127 3.87 -11.11 -6.20
C ALA A 127 4.78 -10.86 -7.41
N GLN A 128 6.10 -10.98 -7.24
CA GLN A 128 7.06 -10.78 -8.31
C GLN A 128 7.06 -11.93 -9.34
N GLU A 129 6.84 -13.17 -8.89
CA GLU A 129 6.93 -14.37 -9.73
C GLU A 129 5.53 -14.88 -10.09
N GLU A 130 4.64 -14.97 -9.09
CA GLU A 130 3.30 -15.52 -9.21
C GLU A 130 2.24 -14.54 -8.66
N PRO A 131 1.91 -13.48 -9.41
CA PRO A 131 0.92 -12.48 -8.97
C PRO A 131 -0.46 -13.11 -8.69
N ALA A 132 -0.78 -14.25 -9.32
CA ALA A 132 -2.01 -14.98 -9.07
C ALA A 132 -2.02 -15.69 -7.70
N GLU A 133 -0.89 -16.20 -7.22
CA GLU A 133 -0.80 -16.80 -5.88
C GLU A 133 -0.86 -15.70 -4.80
N ALA A 134 -0.22 -14.54 -5.03
CA ALA A 134 -0.32 -13.39 -4.13
C ALA A 134 -1.79 -12.94 -3.91
N ILE A 135 -2.59 -12.92 -4.98
CA ILE A 135 -4.03 -12.65 -4.90
C ILE A 135 -4.73 -13.69 -4.00
N ARG A 136 -4.50 -14.99 -4.23
CA ARG A 136 -5.14 -16.06 -3.43
C ARG A 136 -4.79 -15.97 -1.95
N ILE A 137 -3.54 -15.65 -1.63
CA ILE A 137 -3.07 -15.49 -0.25
C ILE A 137 -3.85 -14.35 0.44
N LEU A 138 -4.01 -13.21 -0.23
CA LEU A 138 -4.74 -12.06 0.30
C LEU A 138 -6.27 -12.30 0.36
N GLU A 139 -6.85 -12.98 -0.64
CA GLU A 139 -8.26 -13.38 -0.64
C GLU A 139 -8.60 -14.35 0.51
N GLY A 140 -7.62 -15.14 0.97
CA GLY A 140 -7.77 -16.05 2.11
C GLY A 140 -7.78 -15.36 3.48
N ILE A 141 -7.55 -14.04 3.55
CA ILE A 141 -7.56 -13.28 4.80
C ILE A 141 -9.00 -12.96 5.21
N GLU A 142 -9.36 -13.26 6.46
CA GLU A 142 -10.58 -12.74 7.07
C GLU A 142 -10.39 -11.27 7.46
N ILE A 143 -10.54 -10.36 6.50
CA ILE A 143 -10.25 -8.92 6.64
C ILE A 143 -10.92 -8.34 7.89
N ASN A 144 -12.18 -8.68 8.15
CA ASN A 144 -12.95 -8.15 9.28
C ASN A 144 -12.40 -8.56 10.66
N LYS A 145 -11.58 -9.60 10.75
CA LYS A 145 -10.94 -10.04 12.00
C LYS A 145 -9.54 -9.45 12.18
N ALA A 146 -8.98 -8.80 11.16
CA ALA A 146 -7.70 -8.12 11.26
C ALA A 146 -7.85 -6.75 11.96
N PRO A 147 -6.79 -6.22 12.60
CA PRO A 147 -6.80 -4.86 13.15
C PRO A 147 -7.14 -3.82 12.08
N ALA A 148 -7.92 -2.79 12.43
CA ALA A 148 -8.48 -1.82 11.47
C ALA A 148 -7.47 -1.26 10.45
N MET A 149 -6.26 -0.88 10.90
CA MET A 149 -5.19 -0.39 10.02
C MET A 149 -4.71 -1.45 9.03
N VAL A 150 -4.58 -2.69 9.49
CA VAL A 150 -4.17 -3.84 8.65
C VAL A 150 -5.26 -4.20 7.65
N GLN A 151 -6.55 -3.96 7.97
CA GLN A 151 -7.62 -4.20 7.02
C GLN A 151 -7.47 -3.33 5.77
N ASP A 152 -7.19 -2.04 5.97
CA ASP A 152 -7.02 -1.09 4.88
C ASP A 152 -5.74 -1.40 4.07
N ASP A 153 -4.67 -1.88 4.72
CA ASP A 153 -3.49 -2.43 4.04
C ASP A 153 -3.83 -3.63 3.15
N VAL A 154 -4.59 -4.61 3.66
CA VAL A 154 -5.00 -5.79 2.87
C VAL A 154 -5.84 -5.35 1.68
N ARG A 155 -6.85 -4.50 1.91
CA ARG A 155 -7.73 -3.98 0.86
C ARG A 155 -6.94 -3.24 -0.22
N ALA A 156 -6.03 -2.34 0.17
CA ALA A 156 -5.24 -1.56 -0.78
C ALA A 156 -4.31 -2.45 -1.62
N ASN A 157 -3.61 -3.41 -1.00
CA ASN A 157 -2.72 -4.33 -1.72
C ASN A 157 -3.51 -5.25 -2.66
N LEU A 158 -4.60 -5.86 -2.17
CA LEU A 158 -5.43 -6.75 -3.00
C LEU A 158 -6.10 -5.99 -4.15
N ALA A 159 -6.66 -4.80 -3.88
CA ALA A 159 -7.22 -3.93 -4.92
C ALA A 159 -6.17 -3.55 -5.96
N MET A 160 -4.93 -3.26 -5.55
CA MET A 160 -3.84 -3.00 -6.50
C MET A 160 -3.57 -4.20 -7.41
N PHE A 161 -3.53 -5.42 -6.88
CA PHE A 161 -3.37 -6.63 -7.71
C PHE A 161 -4.55 -6.85 -8.66
N TYR A 162 -5.77 -6.60 -8.22
CA TYR A 162 -6.96 -6.62 -9.08
C TYR A 162 -6.87 -5.58 -10.21
N LEU A 163 -6.42 -4.36 -9.90
CA LEU A 163 -6.19 -3.34 -10.91
C LEU A 163 -5.14 -3.77 -11.94
N MET A 164 -4.02 -4.34 -11.50
CA MET A 164 -2.96 -4.84 -12.37
C MET A 164 -3.42 -5.97 -13.29
N THR A 165 -4.36 -6.81 -12.83
CA THR A 165 -4.91 -7.95 -13.59
C THR A 165 -6.15 -7.60 -14.40
N GLY A 166 -6.58 -6.33 -14.42
CA GLY A 166 -7.75 -5.89 -15.18
C GLY A 166 -9.09 -6.01 -14.45
N ARG A 167 -9.11 -6.57 -13.23
CA ARG A 167 -10.30 -6.78 -12.37
C ARG A 167 -10.73 -5.49 -11.66
N ALA A 168 -11.03 -4.44 -12.43
CA ALA A 168 -11.31 -3.11 -11.87
C ALA A 168 -12.58 -3.02 -11.01
N ARG A 169 -13.57 -3.90 -11.25
CA ARG A 169 -14.80 -3.95 -10.43
C ARG A 169 -14.53 -4.53 -9.05
N ASP A 170 -13.82 -5.65 -8.99
CA ASP A 170 -13.41 -6.28 -7.72
C ASP A 170 -12.49 -5.33 -6.91
N ALA A 171 -11.59 -4.62 -7.60
CA ALA A 171 -10.78 -3.57 -6.96
C ALA A 171 -11.66 -2.46 -6.37
N ARG A 172 -12.76 -2.11 -7.05
CA ARG A 172 -13.66 -1.05 -6.61
C ARG A 172 -14.42 -1.41 -5.34
N GLU A 173 -14.84 -2.67 -5.19
CA GLU A 173 -15.50 -3.15 -3.97
C GLU A 173 -14.60 -2.95 -2.75
N LEU A 174 -13.32 -3.34 -2.85
CA LEU A 174 -12.33 -3.13 -1.81
C LEU A 174 -12.03 -1.65 -1.58
N ALA A 175 -11.87 -0.87 -2.65
CA ALA A 175 -11.55 0.56 -2.58
C ALA A 175 -12.61 1.39 -1.86
N ASN A 176 -13.89 1.02 -1.98
CA ASN A 176 -15.00 1.71 -1.29
C ASN A 176 -14.92 1.60 0.23
N GLU A 177 -14.26 0.56 0.75
CA GLU A 177 -14.12 0.34 2.20
C GLU A 177 -12.83 0.94 2.77
N ILE A 178 -11.89 1.38 1.92
CA ILE A 178 -10.61 1.95 2.36
C ILE A 178 -10.83 3.31 3.00
N ARG A 179 -10.34 3.47 4.23
CA ARG A 179 -10.44 4.71 4.99
C ARG A 179 -9.10 5.45 5.09
N LEU A 180 -8.93 6.46 4.25
CA LEU A 180 -7.70 7.27 4.18
C LEU A 180 -7.41 8.02 5.49
N ASP A 181 -8.44 8.40 6.25
CA ASP A 181 -8.31 9.11 7.52
C ASP A 181 -7.65 8.27 8.63
N ARG A 182 -7.70 6.93 8.51
CA ARG A 182 -7.08 6.01 9.46
C ARG A 182 -5.58 5.82 9.26
N GLN A 183 -5.03 6.25 8.13
CA GLN A 183 -3.63 6.08 7.79
C GLN A 183 -2.83 7.33 8.21
N PRO A 184 -2.05 7.30 9.31
CA PRO A 184 -1.28 8.46 9.73
C PRO A 184 -0.08 8.75 8.81
N GLN A 185 0.49 7.74 8.16
CA GLN A 185 1.67 7.91 7.31
C GLN A 185 1.27 8.49 5.95
N ALA A 186 1.80 9.66 5.59
CA ALA A 186 1.41 10.36 4.37
C ALA A 186 1.68 9.54 3.10
N LYS A 187 2.84 8.87 3.03
CA LYS A 187 3.21 7.97 1.93
C LYS A 187 2.23 6.81 1.75
N ALA A 188 1.90 6.08 2.81
CA ALA A 188 0.93 4.98 2.74
C ALA A 188 -0.47 5.49 2.39
N LYS A 189 -0.85 6.66 2.92
CA LYS A 189 -2.11 7.32 2.57
C LYS A 189 -2.16 7.70 1.09
N ALA A 190 -1.07 8.21 0.52
CA ALA A 190 -0.97 8.52 -0.90
C ALA A 190 -1.04 7.25 -1.77
N MET A 191 -0.43 6.15 -1.34
CA MET A 191 -0.57 4.84 -1.99
C MET A 191 -2.04 4.39 -2.03
N TYR A 192 -2.74 4.45 -0.89
CA TYR A 192 -4.16 4.10 -0.82
C TYR A 192 -4.99 5.02 -1.71
N ALA A 193 -4.72 6.32 -1.70
CA ALA A 193 -5.41 7.29 -2.55
C ALA A 193 -5.21 6.99 -4.03
N ALA A 194 -4.02 6.58 -4.45
CA ALA A 194 -3.75 6.15 -5.83
C ALA A 194 -4.61 4.93 -6.23
N VAL A 195 -4.67 3.91 -5.37
CA VAL A 195 -5.45 2.68 -5.60
C VAL A 195 -6.95 2.98 -5.65
N VAL A 196 -7.45 3.78 -4.71
CA VAL A 196 -8.85 4.21 -4.66
C VAL A 196 -9.21 5.02 -5.90
N ALA A 197 -8.40 6.02 -6.25
CA ALA A 197 -8.63 6.86 -7.42
C ALA A 197 -8.59 6.08 -8.74
N GLU A 198 -7.64 5.16 -8.91
CA GLU A 198 -7.63 4.33 -10.12
C GLU A 198 -8.87 3.44 -10.22
N SER A 199 -9.31 2.85 -9.10
CA SER A 199 -10.53 2.04 -9.03
C SER A 199 -11.76 2.86 -9.41
N LEU A 200 -11.90 4.06 -8.84
CA LEU A 200 -12.94 5.04 -9.17
C LEU A 200 -12.92 5.39 -10.68
N ALA A 201 -11.77 5.79 -11.21
CA ALA A 201 -11.61 6.20 -12.61
C ALA A 201 -11.93 5.10 -13.61
N ARG A 202 -11.62 3.84 -13.28
CA ARG A 202 -11.86 2.70 -14.16
C ARG A 202 -13.29 2.18 -14.10
N THR A 203 -14.04 2.51 -13.05
CA THR A 203 -15.41 2.02 -12.83
C THR A 203 -16.52 3.05 -13.03
N GLY A 204 -16.20 4.34 -13.16
CA GLY A 204 -17.16 5.36 -13.60
C GLY A 204 -17.07 6.69 -12.86
N ASP A 205 -16.48 6.72 -11.67
CA ASP A 205 -16.46 7.90 -10.79
C ASP A 205 -15.17 8.70 -10.96
N ALA A 206 -14.83 9.01 -12.21
CA ALA A 206 -13.58 9.66 -12.57
C ALA A 206 -13.43 11.08 -12.00
N GLU A 207 -14.54 11.79 -11.77
CA GLU A 207 -14.50 13.12 -11.14
C GLU A 207 -14.16 13.04 -9.66
N GLU A 208 -14.61 12.01 -8.95
CA GLU A 208 -14.24 11.77 -7.55
C GLU A 208 -12.78 11.32 -7.44
N ALA A 209 -12.34 10.44 -8.34
CA ALA A 209 -10.93 10.10 -8.49
C ALA A 209 -10.05 11.34 -8.69
N ARG A 210 -10.51 12.27 -9.53
CA ARG A 210 -9.79 13.52 -9.81
C ARG A 210 -9.68 14.40 -8.58
N LYS A 211 -10.78 14.64 -7.87
CA LYS A 211 -10.78 15.44 -6.63
C LYS A 211 -9.83 14.84 -5.59
N LEU A 212 -9.83 13.51 -5.46
CA LEU A 212 -8.93 12.80 -4.56
C LEU A 212 -7.45 12.97 -4.96
N LEU A 213 -7.10 12.79 -6.24
CA LEU A 213 -5.70 12.89 -6.68
C LEU A 213 -5.17 14.32 -6.72
N GLU A 214 -6.03 15.33 -6.87
CA GLU A 214 -5.62 16.75 -6.85
C GLU A 214 -5.05 17.17 -5.46
N THR A 215 -5.25 16.37 -4.40
CA THR A 215 -4.64 16.60 -3.08
C THR A 215 -3.26 15.95 -2.90
N TYR A 216 -2.76 15.20 -3.90
CA TYR A 216 -1.47 14.50 -3.83
C TYR A 216 -0.60 14.89 -5.03
N ASP A 217 0.48 15.63 -4.78
CA ASP A 217 1.45 15.99 -5.82
C ASP A 217 2.48 14.87 -6.01
N PRO A 218 2.54 14.16 -7.16
CA PRO A 218 3.51 13.09 -7.38
C PRO A 218 4.98 13.55 -7.34
N LYS A 219 5.23 14.86 -7.44
CA LYS A 219 6.58 15.46 -7.36
C LYS A 219 7.01 15.76 -5.93
N ASP A 220 6.10 15.64 -4.96
CA ASP A 220 6.46 15.76 -3.56
C ASP A 220 7.49 14.67 -3.21
N LYS A 221 8.57 15.09 -2.56
CA LYS A 221 9.65 14.19 -2.12
C LYS A 221 9.11 13.12 -1.17
N GLU A 222 8.09 13.43 -0.37
CA GLU A 222 7.45 12.48 0.54
C GLU A 222 6.78 11.31 -0.20
N PHE A 223 6.41 11.52 -1.46
CA PHE A 223 5.75 10.51 -2.29
C PHE A 223 6.68 9.85 -3.31
N GLY A 224 7.99 10.11 -3.28
CA GLY A 224 8.93 9.64 -4.31
C GLY A 224 8.77 8.16 -4.70
N GLN A 225 8.64 7.26 -3.72
CA GLN A 225 8.47 5.81 -3.97
C GLN A 225 7.06 5.40 -4.46
N VAL A 226 6.04 6.22 -4.22
CA VAL A 226 4.65 5.98 -4.66
C VAL A 226 4.25 6.88 -5.84
N SER A 227 5.16 7.73 -6.31
CA SER A 227 4.97 8.67 -7.41
C SER A 227 4.49 7.97 -8.68
N GLY A 228 5.10 6.82 -9.02
CA GLY A 228 4.68 6.00 -10.16
C GLY A 228 3.24 5.49 -10.03
N MET A 229 2.79 5.13 -8.83
CA MET A 229 1.40 4.72 -8.58
C MET A 229 0.43 5.90 -8.70
N LEU A 230 0.79 7.06 -8.14
CA LEU A 230 0.00 8.29 -8.28
C LEU A 230 -0.14 8.71 -9.74
N LEU A 231 0.96 8.73 -10.49
CA LEU A 231 0.98 9.07 -11.91
C LEU A 231 0.16 8.08 -12.74
N ARG A 232 0.27 6.78 -12.47
CA ARG A 232 -0.57 5.75 -13.10
C ARG A 232 -2.06 6.01 -12.84
N ALA A 233 -2.43 6.30 -11.60
CA ALA A 233 -3.81 6.64 -11.25
C ALA A 233 -4.28 7.93 -11.93
N GLN A 234 -3.42 8.95 -12.03
CA GLN A 234 -3.69 10.20 -12.74
C GLN A 234 -3.91 9.96 -14.24
N VAL A 235 -3.14 9.09 -14.89
CA VAL A 235 -3.33 8.72 -16.30
C VAL A 235 -4.74 8.15 -16.53
N TYR A 236 -5.17 7.18 -15.71
CA TYR A 236 -6.53 6.64 -15.80
C TYR A 236 -7.60 7.70 -15.55
N THR A 237 -7.41 8.53 -14.53
CA THR A 237 -8.34 9.58 -14.10
C THR A 237 -8.50 10.67 -15.14
N TYR A 238 -7.41 11.23 -15.66
CA TYR A 238 -7.44 12.28 -16.67
C TYR A 238 -7.92 11.78 -18.02
N THR A 239 -7.69 10.51 -18.35
CA THR A 239 -8.29 9.90 -19.53
C THR A 239 -9.80 9.77 -19.38
N ALA A 240 -10.27 9.25 -18.24
CA ALA A 240 -11.69 9.08 -17.98
C ALA A 240 -12.46 10.41 -17.87
N THR A 241 -11.81 11.48 -17.39
CA THR A 241 -12.36 12.85 -17.36
C THR A 241 -12.13 13.63 -18.67
N LYS A 242 -11.68 12.97 -19.75
CA LYS A 242 -11.42 13.55 -21.08
C LYS A 242 -10.38 14.69 -21.10
N LYS A 243 -9.56 14.82 -20.06
CA LYS A 243 -8.46 15.80 -19.95
C LYS A 243 -7.19 15.26 -20.62
N ARG A 244 -7.23 15.08 -21.94
CA ARG A 244 -6.17 14.40 -22.73
C ARG A 244 -4.77 15.00 -22.54
N GLY A 245 -4.66 16.33 -22.43
CA GLY A 245 -3.39 17.02 -22.19
C GLY A 245 -2.75 16.61 -20.86
N ARG A 246 -3.53 16.62 -19.77
CA ARG A 246 -3.06 16.19 -18.45
C ARG A 246 -2.78 14.69 -18.38
N ALA A 247 -3.56 13.87 -19.09
CA ALA A 247 -3.29 12.44 -19.20
C ALA A 247 -1.94 12.17 -19.89
N ARG A 248 -1.62 12.94 -20.94
CA ARG A 248 -0.33 12.86 -21.62
C ARG A 248 0.80 13.30 -20.71
N GLU A 249 0.67 14.45 -20.05
CA GLU A 249 1.66 14.97 -19.11
C GLU A 249 1.97 13.99 -17.98
N ALA A 250 0.94 13.41 -17.36
CA ALA A 250 1.12 12.38 -16.32
C ALA A 250 1.83 11.13 -16.86
N MET A 251 1.57 10.74 -18.11
CA MET A 251 2.23 9.60 -18.73
C MET A 251 3.68 9.89 -19.14
N ASP A 252 3.99 11.11 -19.57
CA ASP A 252 5.35 11.58 -19.83
C ASP A 252 6.17 11.58 -18.52
N GLN A 253 5.59 12.06 -17.42
CA GLN A 253 6.21 11.97 -16.09
C GLN A 253 6.39 10.51 -15.63
N LEU A 254 5.41 9.63 -15.90
CA LEU A 254 5.53 8.21 -15.58
C LEU A 254 6.66 7.53 -16.37
N LEU A 255 6.93 7.97 -17.60
CA LEU A 255 8.05 7.49 -18.40
C LEU A 255 9.41 7.87 -17.79
N GLU A 256 9.47 9.00 -17.10
CA GLU A 256 10.67 9.43 -16.38
C GLU A 256 10.92 8.59 -15.13
N VAL A 257 9.85 8.17 -14.44
CA VAL A 257 9.92 7.28 -13.27
C VAL A 257 10.31 5.86 -13.68
N ASP A 258 9.51 5.22 -14.54
CA ASP A 258 9.78 3.87 -15.03
C ASP A 258 9.10 3.59 -16.39
N PRO A 259 9.87 3.39 -17.47
CA PRO A 259 9.33 3.00 -18.77
C PRO A 259 8.49 1.72 -18.77
N ASN A 260 8.76 0.77 -17.86
CA ASN A 260 7.96 -0.45 -17.74
C ASN A 260 6.53 -0.15 -17.30
N MET A 261 6.32 0.84 -16.43
CA MET A 261 4.98 1.26 -15.98
C MET A 261 4.17 1.87 -17.13
N VAL A 262 4.81 2.61 -18.04
CA VAL A 262 4.15 3.10 -19.27
C VAL A 262 3.86 1.93 -20.22
N ALA A 263 4.78 0.98 -20.36
CA ALA A 263 4.59 -0.20 -21.20
C ALA A 263 3.40 -1.08 -20.74
N ALA A 264 3.09 -1.09 -19.44
CA ALA A 264 1.94 -1.82 -18.89
C ALA A 264 0.59 -1.38 -19.50
N PHE A 265 0.45 -0.12 -19.94
CA PHE A 265 -0.77 0.36 -20.62
C PHE A 265 -0.99 -0.23 -22.02
N MET A 266 0.01 -0.92 -22.57
CA MET A 266 -0.12 -1.63 -23.85
C MET A 266 -0.55 -3.10 -23.70
N GLN A 267 -0.72 -3.58 -22.46
CA GLN A 267 -1.19 -4.94 -22.21
C GLN A 267 -2.66 -5.14 -22.61
N LYS A 268 -3.04 -6.40 -22.83
CA LYS A 268 -4.43 -6.79 -23.12
C LYS A 268 -5.33 -6.43 -21.94
N GLY A 269 -6.51 -5.88 -22.21
CA GLY A 269 -7.48 -5.46 -21.19
C GLY A 269 -7.44 -3.96 -20.86
N THR A 270 -6.41 -3.23 -21.31
CA THR A 270 -6.36 -1.77 -21.19
C THR A 270 -7.21 -1.09 -22.27
N ARG A 271 -7.81 0.07 -21.96
CA ARG A 271 -8.61 0.83 -22.93
C ARG A 271 -7.79 1.19 -24.18
N PRO A 272 -8.32 1.05 -25.41
CA PRO A 272 -7.56 1.28 -26.64
C PRO A 272 -6.94 2.68 -26.74
N GLU A 273 -7.60 3.70 -26.18
CA GLU A 273 -7.11 5.07 -26.13
C GLU A 273 -5.83 5.22 -25.29
N LEU A 274 -5.75 4.54 -24.14
CA LEU A 274 -4.58 4.53 -23.27
C LEU A 274 -3.41 3.82 -23.93
N SER A 275 -3.68 2.68 -24.60
CA SER A 275 -2.63 1.96 -25.32
C SER A 275 -2.07 2.77 -26.50
N ARG A 276 -2.89 3.58 -27.19
CA ARG A 276 -2.42 4.51 -28.23
C ARG A 276 -1.56 5.62 -27.64
N LEU A 277 -2.00 6.22 -26.52
CA LEU A 277 -1.24 7.26 -25.84
C LEU A 277 0.12 6.73 -25.36
N ALA A 278 0.15 5.55 -24.72
CA ALA A 278 1.38 4.90 -24.26
C ALA A 278 2.35 4.62 -25.41
N LYS A 279 1.87 4.14 -26.56
CA LYS A 279 2.71 3.97 -27.75
C LYS A 279 3.33 5.28 -28.22
N GLN A 280 2.56 6.37 -28.23
CA GLN A 280 3.07 7.69 -28.63
C GLN A 280 4.14 8.20 -27.66
N VAL A 281 3.88 8.11 -26.36
CA VAL A 281 4.80 8.56 -25.30
C VAL A 281 6.11 7.75 -25.31
N LEU A 282 6.03 6.42 -25.43
CA LEU A 282 7.20 5.56 -25.56
C LEU A 282 8.00 5.84 -26.84
N ALA A 283 7.29 6.11 -27.95
CA ALA A 283 7.93 6.49 -29.22
C ALA A 283 8.67 7.82 -29.12
N SER A 284 8.04 8.86 -28.54
CA SER A 284 8.69 10.17 -28.36
C SER A 284 9.88 10.09 -27.40
N GLY A 285 9.82 9.24 -26.37
CA GLY A 285 10.92 9.03 -25.43
C GLY A 285 12.01 8.07 -25.89
N GLY A 286 11.91 7.50 -27.11
CA GLY A 286 12.90 6.54 -27.63
C GLY A 286 12.94 5.20 -26.87
N ALA A 287 11.88 4.89 -26.11
CA ALA A 287 11.76 3.73 -25.21
C ALA A 287 10.78 2.68 -25.73
N LEU A 288 10.54 2.61 -27.05
CA LEU A 288 9.67 1.58 -27.62
C LEU A 288 10.24 0.17 -27.34
N PRO A 289 9.44 -0.75 -26.78
CA PRO A 289 9.86 -2.14 -26.67
C PRO A 289 10.09 -2.70 -28.08
N LYS A 290 11.31 -3.16 -28.34
CA LYS A 290 11.65 -3.82 -29.60
C LYS A 290 10.67 -4.97 -29.82
N GLN A 291 9.93 -4.92 -30.93
CA GLN A 291 9.09 -6.03 -31.37
C GLN A 291 9.97 -7.28 -31.43
N LYS A 292 9.73 -8.27 -30.56
CA LYS A 292 10.32 -9.60 -30.72
C LYS A 292 9.75 -10.15 -32.02
N MET A 293 10.51 -10.09 -33.12
CA MET A 293 10.18 -10.77 -34.36
C MET A 293 9.94 -12.25 -34.01
N ARG A 294 8.70 -12.72 -34.18
CA ARG A 294 8.40 -14.15 -34.19
C ARG A 294 9.18 -14.74 -35.36
N VAL A 295 10.30 -15.38 -35.06
CA VAL A 295 10.93 -16.30 -36.01
C VAL A 295 9.90 -17.40 -36.26
N ARG A 296 9.26 -17.37 -37.43
CA ARG A 296 8.53 -18.52 -37.96
C ARG A 296 9.61 -19.58 -38.22
N THR A 297 9.78 -20.50 -37.29
CA THR A 297 10.37 -21.80 -37.62
C THR A 297 9.39 -22.44 -38.61
N ARG A 298 9.82 -22.53 -39.87
CA ARG A 298 9.19 -23.38 -40.88
C ARG A 298 9.56 -24.81 -40.61
#